data_AF-A0A0D0BZP6-F1
#
_entry.id   AF-A0A0D0BZP6-F1
#
_cell.length_a   1.000
_cell.length_b   1.000
_cell.length_c   1.000
_cell.angle_alpha   90.00
_cell.angle_beta   90.00
_cell.angle_gamma   90.00
#
_symmetry.space_group_name_H-M   'P 1'
#
loop_
_entity.id
_entity.type
_entity.pdbx_description
1 polymer ?
#
loop_
_entity_poly.entity_id
_entity_poly.type
_entity_poly.pdbx_seq_one_letter_code
_entity_poly.pdbx_strand_id
1 'polypeptide(L)'
;MSSNTASAETPTCPTLIGPSNFQIWKLQITVKLWREKVLGVALGTDTCPITSLSIPATATVEEVQKWMERNKRAHGIIQDSISDALLLKTEMHTTSKDLFDALLYIHQASNLTSTFYIFQQLFNSVWSGSSTISEHITSLCTLEACLARMK
;
A
#
# COMPACT_ATOMS: atom_id res chain seq x y z
N MET A 1 -23.29 -36.81 12.76
CA MET A 1 -22.01 -36.21 12.34
C MET A 1 -22.33 -35.29 11.17
N SER A 2 -22.67 -34.04 11.44
CA SER A 2 -22.96 -33.05 10.38
C SER A 2 -21.66 -32.34 10.02
N SER A 3 -21.17 -32.61 8.81
CA SER A 3 -20.02 -31.94 8.24
C SER A 3 -20.44 -30.53 7.79
N ASN A 4 -19.98 -29.50 8.50
CA ASN A 4 -20.04 -28.13 8.01
C ASN A 4 -18.86 -27.93 7.05
N THR A 5 -19.14 -27.97 5.75
CA THR A 5 -18.20 -27.49 4.72
C THR A 5 -18.24 -25.96 4.79
N ALA A 6 -17.38 -25.37 5.62
CA ALA A 6 -17.12 -23.94 5.60
C ALA A 6 -16.51 -23.61 4.23
N SER A 7 -17.32 -23.05 3.33
CA SER A 7 -16.82 -22.38 2.14
C SER A 7 -15.85 -21.32 2.62
N ALA A 8 -14.55 -21.52 2.36
CA ALA A 8 -13.54 -20.54 2.70
C ALA A 8 -13.85 -19.26 1.91
N GLU A 9 -14.50 -18.30 2.57
CA GLU A 9 -14.72 -16.97 2.03
C GLU A 9 -13.36 -16.45 1.59
N THR A 10 -13.24 -16.18 0.29
CA THR A 10 -12.01 -15.61 -0.24
C THR A 10 -11.89 -14.24 0.42
N PRO A 11 -10.84 -13.95 1.21
CA PRO A 11 -10.77 -12.68 1.92
C PRO A 11 -10.76 -11.56 0.88
N THR A 12 -11.85 -10.81 0.85
CA THR A 12 -12.01 -9.63 0.00
C THR A 12 -10.96 -8.61 0.43
N CYS A 13 -10.17 -8.10 -0.52
CA CYS A 13 -9.23 -7.02 -0.23
C CYS A 13 -10.00 -5.84 0.38
N PRO A 14 -9.51 -5.23 1.47
CA PRO A 14 -10.23 -4.14 2.10
C PRO A 14 -10.15 -2.93 1.18
N THR A 15 -11.05 -1.97 1.31
CA THR A 15 -10.88 -0.68 0.62
C THR A 15 -9.82 0.15 1.35
N LEU A 16 -8.80 0.63 0.64
CA LEU A 16 -7.80 1.56 1.19
C LEU A 16 -8.45 2.92 1.45
N ILE A 17 -8.44 3.33 2.71
CA ILE A 17 -9.06 4.59 3.15
C ILE A 17 -7.98 5.57 3.62
N GLY A 18 -6.96 5.05 4.33
CA GLY A 18 -5.95 5.89 4.95
C GLY A 18 -4.76 5.12 5.51
N PRO A 19 -3.85 5.81 6.22
CA PRO A 19 -2.65 5.19 6.78
C PRO A 19 -2.94 4.03 7.74
N SER A 20 -4.06 4.07 8.47
CA SER A 20 -4.42 3.07 9.48
C SER A 20 -4.63 1.67 8.94
N ASN A 21 -5.15 1.54 7.70
CA ASN A 21 -5.38 0.26 7.06
C ASN A 21 -4.44 -0.01 5.88
N PHE A 22 -3.46 0.86 5.65
CA PHE A 22 -2.54 0.75 4.52
C PHE A 22 -1.71 -0.53 4.54
N GLN A 23 -1.15 -0.93 5.69
CA GLN A 23 -0.31 -2.13 5.76
C GLN A 23 -1.09 -3.42 5.48
N ILE A 24 -2.29 -3.55 6.07
CA ILE A 24 -3.15 -4.71 5.82
C ILE A 24 -3.66 -4.72 4.38
N TRP A 25 -4.03 -3.55 3.83
CA TRP A 25 -4.41 -3.41 2.44
C TRP A 25 -3.27 -3.84 1.51
N LYS A 26 -2.05 -3.35 1.73
CA LYS A 26 -0.86 -3.65 0.92
C LYS A 26 -0.60 -5.15 0.85
N LEU A 27 -0.70 -5.86 1.98
CA LEU A 27 -0.55 -7.32 2.01
C LEU A 27 -1.63 -8.03 1.19
N GLN A 28 -2.90 -7.64 1.38
CA GLN A 28 -4.02 -8.32 0.71
C GLN A 28 -4.07 -8.03 -0.80
N ILE A 29 -3.83 -6.79 -1.22
CA ILE A 29 -3.78 -6.43 -2.65
C ILE A 29 -2.61 -7.12 -3.36
N THR A 30 -1.45 -7.26 -2.69
CA THR A 30 -0.31 -8.02 -3.21
C THR A 30 -0.68 -9.48 -3.45
N VAL A 31 -1.38 -10.12 -2.51
CA VAL A 31 -1.89 -11.49 -2.68
C VAL A 31 -2.89 -11.59 -3.83
N LYS A 32 -3.80 -10.63 -3.97
CA LYS A 32 -4.78 -10.60 -5.07
C LYS A 32 -4.09 -10.46 -6.43
N LEU A 33 -3.16 -9.52 -6.58
CA LEU A 33 -2.38 -9.32 -7.81
C LEU A 33 -1.53 -10.55 -8.15
N TRP A 34 -0.99 -11.25 -7.14
CA TRP A 34 -0.25 -12.50 -7.32
C TRP A 34 -1.14 -13.63 -7.85
N ARG A 35 -2.31 -13.83 -7.22
CA ARG A 35 -3.30 -14.84 -7.68
C ARG A 35 -3.76 -14.56 -9.10
N GLU A 36 -3.88 -13.29 -9.46
CA GLU A 36 -4.28 -12.85 -10.80
C GLU A 36 -3.14 -12.81 -11.81
N LYS A 37 -1.92 -13.22 -11.42
CA LYS A 37 -0.72 -13.28 -12.26
C LYS A 37 -0.35 -11.94 -12.91
N VAL A 38 -0.64 -10.84 -12.22
CA VAL A 38 -0.34 -9.47 -12.67
C VAL A 38 0.51 -8.68 -11.67
N LEU A 39 0.98 -9.33 -10.60
CA LEU A 39 1.85 -8.70 -9.59
C LEU A 39 3.12 -8.12 -10.21
N GLY A 40 3.76 -8.83 -11.14
CA GLY A 40 5.01 -8.36 -11.75
C GLY A 40 4.82 -7.07 -12.54
N VAL A 41 3.65 -6.88 -13.16
CA VAL A 41 3.30 -5.65 -13.87
C VAL A 41 3.08 -4.48 -12.90
N ALA A 42 2.38 -4.73 -11.79
CA ALA A 42 2.13 -3.72 -10.76
C ALA A 42 3.40 -3.31 -10.00
N LEU A 43 4.35 -4.23 -9.79
CA LEU A 43 5.64 -3.91 -9.15
C LEU A 43 6.67 -3.35 -10.15
N GLY A 44 6.44 -3.54 -11.45
CA GLY A 44 7.36 -3.15 -12.51
C GLY A 44 8.51 -4.13 -12.76
N THR A 45 8.45 -5.36 -12.22
CA THR A 45 9.41 -6.41 -12.60
C THR A 45 9.14 -6.94 -14.01
N ASP A 46 7.87 -6.89 -14.43
CA ASP A 46 7.46 -7.21 -15.79
C ASP A 46 7.39 -5.89 -16.56
N THR A 47 8.50 -5.46 -17.15
CA THR A 47 8.57 -4.19 -17.90
C THR A 47 7.86 -4.30 -19.25
N CYS A 48 7.31 -3.18 -19.73
CA CYS A 48 6.79 -3.11 -21.09
C CYS A 48 7.92 -3.44 -22.09
N PRO A 49 7.68 -4.34 -23.08
CA PRO A 49 8.68 -4.68 -24.09
C PRO A 49 9.17 -3.48 -24.92
N ILE A 50 8.40 -2.38 -24.93
CA ILE A 50 8.76 -1.11 -25.54
C ILE A 50 9.31 -0.19 -24.44
N THR A 51 10.59 -0.31 -24.09
CA THR A 51 11.23 0.71 -23.23
C THR A 51 11.84 1.80 -24.12
N SER A 52 11.64 3.07 -23.75
CA SER A 52 11.73 4.30 -24.57
C SER A 52 13.06 4.66 -25.24
N LEU A 53 13.95 3.73 -25.59
CA LEU A 53 15.14 4.03 -26.41
C LEU A 53 15.70 2.87 -27.23
N SER A 54 15.08 1.69 -27.18
CA SER A 54 15.45 0.56 -28.04
C SER A 54 14.26 -0.36 -28.15
N ILE A 55 13.67 -0.40 -29.35
CA ILE A 55 12.83 -1.52 -29.74
C ILE A 55 13.76 -2.73 -29.67
N PRO A 56 13.55 -3.73 -28.79
CA PRO A 56 14.23 -5.00 -28.97
C PRO A 56 13.77 -5.47 -30.35
N ALA A 57 14.71 -5.76 -31.26
CA ALA A 57 14.39 -6.20 -32.64
C ALA A 57 13.49 -7.46 -32.72
N THR A 58 13.08 -7.98 -31.56
CA THR A 58 12.34 -9.21 -31.31
C THR A 58 10.98 -9.01 -30.61
N ALA A 59 10.65 -7.82 -30.09
CA ALA A 59 9.37 -7.62 -29.39
C ALA A 59 8.22 -7.57 -30.39
N THR A 60 7.31 -8.54 -30.31
CA THR A 60 6.15 -8.62 -31.20
C THR A 60 5.03 -7.69 -30.74
N VAL A 61 4.21 -7.20 -31.68
CA VAL A 61 3.01 -6.41 -31.38
C VAL A 61 2.08 -7.15 -30.40
N GLU A 62 2.02 -8.47 -30.52
CA GLU A 62 1.23 -9.35 -29.65
C GLU A 62 1.72 -9.33 -28.19
N GLU A 63 3.04 -9.35 -27.95
CA GLU A 63 3.61 -9.30 -26.60
C GLU A 63 3.30 -7.97 -25.90
N VAL A 64 3.39 -6.86 -26.65
CA VAL A 64 3.04 -5.53 -26.17
C VAL A 64 1.56 -5.45 -25.81
N GLN A 65 0.69 -5.93 -26.70
CA GLN A 65 -0.75 -5.95 -26.43
C GLN A 65 -1.09 -6.81 -25.20
N LYS A 66 -0.46 -7.98 -25.07
CA LYS A 66 -0.65 -8.86 -23.91
C LYS A 66 -0.15 -8.21 -22.62
N TRP A 67 0.96 -7.49 -22.66
CA TRP A 67 1.44 -6.71 -21.51
C TRP A 67 0.45 -5.60 -21.14
N MET A 68 -0.03 -4.84 -22.14
CA MET A 68 -1.02 -3.77 -21.93
C MET A 68 -2.30 -4.26 -21.27
N GLU A 69 -2.78 -5.45 -21.66
CA GLU A 69 -3.96 -6.07 -21.04
C GLU A 69 -3.72 -6.44 -19.57
N ARG A 70 -2.56 -7.04 -19.26
CA ARG A 70 -2.18 -7.32 -17.87
C ARG A 70 -2.04 -6.04 -17.05
N ASN A 71 -1.49 -4.97 -17.64
CA ASN A 71 -1.37 -3.67 -16.98
C ASN A 71 -2.76 -3.10 -16.66
N LYS A 72 -3.69 -3.08 -17.62
CA LYS A 72 -5.07 -2.64 -17.39
C LYS A 72 -5.75 -3.46 -16.29
N ARG A 73 -5.54 -4.78 -16.30
CA ARG A 73 -6.08 -5.68 -15.28
C ARG A 73 -5.55 -5.39 -13.89
N ALA A 74 -4.23 -5.24 -13.75
CA ALA A 74 -3.60 -4.83 -12.48
C ALA A 74 -4.13 -3.47 -12.02
N HIS A 75 -4.23 -2.52 -12.95
CA HIS A 75 -4.72 -1.18 -12.69
C HIS A 75 -6.13 -1.19 -12.12
N GLY A 76 -7.06 -1.89 -12.78
CA GLY A 76 -8.44 -2.04 -12.31
C GLY A 76 -8.53 -2.72 -10.93
N ILE A 77 -7.76 -3.79 -10.70
CA ILE A 77 -7.72 -4.46 -9.39
C ILE A 77 -7.31 -3.50 -8.27
N ILE A 78 -6.32 -2.63 -8.52
CA ILE A 78 -5.87 -1.64 -7.55
C ILE A 78 -6.95 -0.56 -7.36
N GLN A 79 -7.50 0.00 -8.44
CA GLN A 79 -8.55 1.01 -8.39
C GLN A 79 -9.80 0.53 -7.62
N ASP A 80 -10.26 -0.69 -7.86
CA ASP A 80 -11.41 -1.29 -7.15
C ASP A 80 -11.16 -1.44 -5.65
N SER A 81 -9.91 -1.37 -5.21
CA SER A 81 -9.49 -1.57 -3.83
C SER A 81 -9.14 -0.28 -3.10
N ILE A 82 -9.33 0.90 -3.69
CA ILE A 82 -9.06 2.20 -3.06
C ILE A 82 -10.33 3.06 -2.96
N SER A 83 -10.36 3.97 -1.99
CA SER A 83 -11.48 4.92 -1.85
C SER A 83 -11.50 5.97 -2.94
N ASP A 84 -12.67 6.55 -3.23
CA ASP A 84 -12.84 7.63 -4.21
C ASP A 84 -11.91 8.82 -3.96
N ALA A 85 -11.64 9.14 -2.69
CA ALA A 85 -10.73 10.22 -2.32
C ALA A 85 -9.28 9.95 -2.76
N LEU A 86 -8.84 8.69 -2.70
CA LEU A 86 -7.52 8.29 -3.20
C LEU A 86 -7.54 8.15 -4.72
N LEU A 87 -8.63 7.65 -5.30
CA LEU A 87 -8.82 7.54 -6.75
C LEU A 87 -8.62 8.90 -7.43
N LEU A 88 -9.26 9.96 -6.91
CA LEU A 88 -9.09 11.33 -7.38
C LEU A 88 -7.65 11.84 -7.28
N LYS A 89 -6.92 11.48 -6.22
CA LYS A 89 -5.51 11.87 -6.04
C LYS A 89 -4.57 11.17 -7.02
N THR A 90 -4.97 9.99 -7.50
CA THR A 90 -4.14 9.16 -8.37
C THR A 90 -4.61 9.13 -9.83
N GLU A 91 -5.54 10.01 -10.21
CA GLU A 91 -6.18 10.03 -11.54
C GLU A 91 -5.17 10.06 -12.70
N MET A 92 -4.07 10.78 -12.54
CA MET A 92 -3.05 10.97 -13.59
C MET A 92 -2.16 9.75 -13.81
N HIS A 93 -2.18 8.76 -12.92
CA HIS A 93 -1.38 7.56 -13.07
C HIS A 93 -2.10 6.57 -13.97
N THR A 94 -1.53 6.30 -15.15
CA THR A 94 -2.16 5.46 -16.19
C THR A 94 -1.59 4.04 -16.22
N THR A 95 -0.44 3.81 -15.60
CA THR A 95 0.11 2.47 -15.42
C THR A 95 -0.19 1.96 -14.02
N SER A 96 -0.39 0.65 -13.91
CA SER A 96 -0.62 -0.01 -12.62
C SER A 96 0.56 0.18 -11.67
N LYS A 97 1.78 0.25 -12.21
CA LYS A 97 3.00 0.57 -11.46
C LYS A 97 2.95 1.98 -10.89
N ASP A 98 2.73 2.99 -11.73
CA ASP A 98 2.72 4.37 -11.27
C ASP A 98 1.62 4.60 -10.24
N LEU A 99 0.46 3.97 -10.42
CA LEU A 99 -0.64 3.99 -9.46
C LEU A 99 -0.21 3.36 -8.12
N PHE A 100 0.40 2.17 -8.15
CA PHE A 100 0.87 1.50 -6.94
C PHE A 100 1.95 2.32 -6.21
N ASP A 101 2.94 2.83 -6.94
CA ASP A 101 4.03 3.65 -6.40
C ASP A 101 3.51 4.99 -5.84
N ALA A 102 2.52 5.61 -6.46
CA ALA A 102 1.86 6.81 -5.93
C ALA A 102 1.14 6.54 -4.60
N LEU A 103 0.42 5.42 -4.49
CA LEU A 103 -0.21 5.00 -3.23
C LEU A 103 0.85 4.72 -2.16
N LEU A 104 1.97 4.07 -2.51
CA LEU A 104 3.09 3.90 -1.59
C LEU A 104 3.62 5.26 -1.11
N TYR A 105 3.81 6.21 -2.02
CA TYR A 105 4.33 7.54 -1.71
C TYR A 105 3.40 8.32 -0.77
N ILE A 106 2.09 8.35 -1.04
CA ILE A 106 1.08 9.02 -0.20
C ILE A 106 1.16 8.52 1.24
N HIS A 107 1.28 7.20 1.44
CA HIS A 107 1.26 6.59 2.76
C HIS A 107 2.64 6.56 3.44
N GLN A 108 3.75 6.47 2.70
CA GLN A 108 5.09 6.63 3.25
C GLN A 108 5.36 8.06 3.73
N ALA A 109 4.95 9.08 2.95
CA ALA A 109 5.05 10.47 3.36
C ALA A 109 4.22 10.73 4.64
N SER A 110 3.01 10.15 4.71
CA SER A 110 2.17 10.22 5.91
C SER A 110 2.85 9.59 7.13
N ASN A 111 3.49 8.43 6.95
CA ASN A 111 4.24 7.79 8.04
C ASN A 111 5.43 8.63 8.50
N LEU A 112 6.15 9.30 7.59
CA LEU A 112 7.26 10.20 7.96
C LEU A 112 6.78 11.41 8.75
N THR A 113 5.71 12.08 8.31
CA THR A 113 5.12 13.21 9.03
C THR A 113 4.58 12.80 10.39
N SER A 114 3.89 11.67 10.49
CA SER A 114 3.43 11.14 11.79
C SER A 114 4.58 10.74 12.70
N THR A 115 5.62 10.11 12.15
CA THR A 115 6.84 9.76 12.89
C THR A 115 7.53 11.00 13.44
N PHE A 116 7.67 12.05 12.62
CA PHE A 116 8.22 13.34 13.04
C PHE A 116 7.42 13.97 14.18
N TYR A 117 6.09 13.97 14.08
CA TYR A 117 5.23 14.50 15.13
C TYR A 117 5.34 13.70 16.44
N ILE A 118 5.43 12.37 16.37
CA ILE A 118 5.63 11.53 17.56
C ILE A 118 7.00 11.78 18.18
N PHE A 119 8.07 11.93 17.37
CA PHE A 119 9.37 12.35 17.89
C PHE A 119 9.30 13.71 18.57
N GLN A 120 8.61 14.69 17.97
CA GLN A 120 8.41 16.00 18.59
C GLN A 120 7.67 15.90 19.93
N GLN A 121 6.62 15.08 20.03
CA GLN A 121 5.91 14.86 21.30
C GLN A 121 6.79 14.17 22.34
N LEU A 122 7.63 13.23 21.92
CA LEU A 122 8.55 12.53 22.81
C LEU A 122 9.62 13.48 23.36
N PHE A 123 10.25 14.29 22.50
CA PHE A 123 11.26 15.28 22.93
C PHE A 123 10.67 16.39 23.81
N ASN A 124 9.41 16.78 23.56
CA ASN A 124 8.73 17.82 24.35
C ASN A 124 8.00 17.28 25.58
N SER A 125 8.04 15.96 25.84
CA SER A 125 7.42 15.36 27.04
C SER A 125 8.27 15.63 28.27
N VAL A 126 8.22 16.86 28.77
CA VAL A 126 8.77 17.23 30.08
C VAL A 126 7.73 16.95 31.15
N TRP A 127 8.11 16.25 32.22
CA TRP A 127 7.21 16.02 33.34
C TRP A 127 6.91 17.32 34.08
N SER A 128 5.63 17.69 34.15
CA SER A 128 5.15 18.92 34.79
C SER A 128 5.03 18.83 36.31
N GLY A 129 5.17 17.63 36.89
CA GLY A 129 4.90 17.37 38.31
C GLY A 129 3.42 17.37 38.71
N SER A 130 2.50 17.69 37.78
CA SER A 130 1.05 17.74 38.04
C SER A 130 0.36 16.37 37.92
N SER A 131 0.95 15.44 37.18
CA SER A 131 0.52 14.03 37.07
C SER A 131 1.45 13.10 37.85
N THR A 132 0.99 11.89 38.12
CA THR A 132 1.84 10.88 38.74
C THR A 132 2.98 10.49 37.79
N ILE A 133 4.13 10.11 38.36
CA ILE A 133 5.27 9.66 37.57
C ILE A 133 4.94 8.42 36.74
N SER A 134 4.05 7.55 37.24
CA SER A 134 3.60 6.35 36.52
C SER A 134 2.80 6.70 35.26
N GLU A 135 1.93 7.71 35.31
CA GLU A 135 1.17 8.19 34.15
C GLU A 135 2.12 8.79 33.10
N HIS A 136 3.14 9.53 33.54
CA HIS A 136 4.14 10.11 32.64
C HIS A 136 4.95 9.02 31.92
N ILE A 137 5.44 8.01 32.66
CA ILE A 137 6.15 6.85 32.08
C ILE A 137 5.24 6.10 31.10
N THR A 138 3.98 5.88 31.45
CA THR A 138 3.02 5.19 30.57
C THR A 138 2.82 5.93 29.25
N SER A 139 2.76 7.26 29.29
CA SER A 139 2.68 8.10 28.09
C SER A 139 3.91 7.94 27.19
N LEU A 140 5.12 7.99 27.78
CA LEU A 140 6.37 7.78 27.04
C LEU A 140 6.44 6.39 26.39
N CYS A 141 6.10 5.33 27.14
CA CYS A 141 6.05 3.96 26.60
C CYS A 141 5.03 3.83 25.46
N THR A 142 3.92 4.56 25.52
CA THR A 142 2.90 4.56 24.46
C THR A 142 3.44 5.20 23.17
N LEU A 143 4.12 6.33 23.28
CA LEU A 143 4.78 6.99 22.13
C LEU A 143 5.87 6.10 21.52
N GLU A 144 6.68 5.45 22.35
CA GLU A 144 7.71 4.50 21.90
C GLU A 144 7.11 3.28 21.18
N ALA A 145 6.04 2.70 21.72
CA ALA A 145 5.33 1.58 21.08
C ALA A 145 4.69 1.99 19.73
N CYS A 146 4.23 3.24 19.61
CA CYS A 146 3.74 3.78 18.34
C CYS A 146 4.87 3.89 17.31
N LEU A 147 6.06 4.38 17.70
CA LEU A 147 7.23 4.43 16.81
C LEU A 147 7.68 3.05 16.36
N ALA A 148 7.70 2.06 17.26
CA ALA A 148 8.07 0.68 16.93
C ALA A 148 7.17 0.05 15.87
N ARG A 149 5.89 0.46 15.80
CA ARG A 149 4.89 -0.02 14.84
C ARG A 149 4.99 0.63 13.45
N MET A 150 5.75 1.74 13.35
CA MET A 150 5.91 2.50 12.10
C MET A 150 7.15 2.07 11.28
N LYS A 151 7.95 1.12 11.79
CA LYS A 151 9.05 0.44 11.06
C LYS A 151 8.51 -0.59 10.08
#